data_AF-A0A9Q8ZV90-F1
#
_entry.id   AF-A0A9Q8ZV90-F1
#
_cell.length_a   1.000
_cell.length_b   1.000
_cell.length_c   1.000
_cell.angle_alpha   90.00
_cell.angle_beta   90.00
_cell.angle_gamma   90.00
#
_symmetry.space_group_name_H-M   'P 1'
#
loop_
_entity.id
_entity.type
_entity.pdbx_description
1 polymer ?
#
loop_
_entity_poly.entity_id
_entity_poly.type
_entity_poly.pdbx_seq_one_letter_code
_entity_poly.pdbx_strand_id
1 'polypeptide(L)' 'MSIPEDPTERRIRGELLHRAVALGEELIRLSDDLDLAVAGLHICQGVEMMREEAERLTDSSR' A
#
# COMPACT_ATOMS: atom_id res chain seq x y z
N MET A 1 23.87 -4.13 10.08
CA MET A 1 23.59 -2.92 10.88
C MET A 1 22.42 -2.23 10.22
N SER A 2 21.22 -2.39 10.78
CA SER A 2 20.03 -1.64 10.36
C SER A 2 20.23 -0.20 10.78
N ILE A 3 20.25 0.73 9.81
CA ILE A 3 20.22 2.16 10.09
C ILE A 3 18.94 2.41 10.91
N PRO A 4 19.00 3.10 12.06
CA PRO A 4 17.78 3.49 12.77
C PRO A 4 16.96 4.36 11.82
N GLU A 5 15.86 3.82 11.29
CA GLU A 5 14.93 4.60 10.50
C GLU A 5 14.34 5.70 11.38
N ASP A 6 14.54 6.95 10.96
CA ASP A 6 13.97 8.14 11.58
C ASP A 6 12.46 7.95 11.76
N PRO A 7 11.91 8.12 12.97
CA PRO A 7 10.47 8.06 13.21
C PRO A 7 9.65 8.94 12.24
N THR A 8 10.20 10.08 11.81
CA THR A 8 9.55 10.96 10.84
C THR A 8 9.52 10.34 9.44
N GLU A 9 10.64 9.80 8.97
CA GLU A 9 10.74 9.08 7.70
C GLU A 9 9.81 7.86 7.68
N ARG A 10 9.77 7.10 8.77
CA ARG A 10 8.86 5.94 8.94
C ARG A 10 7.39 6.36 8.79
N ARG A 11 6.99 7.44 9.46
CA ARG A 11 5.62 7.98 9.39
C ARG A 11 5.27 8.44 7.97
N ILE A 12 6.15 9.21 7.32
CA ILE A 12 5.94 9.68 5.95
C ILE A 12 5.78 8.50 4.99
N ARG A 13 6.59 7.44 5.15
CA ARG A 13 6.47 6.23 4.35
C ARG A 13 5.13 5.54 4.54
N GLY A 14 4.65 5.40 5.78
CA GLY A 14 3.32 4.86 6.08
C GLY A 14 2.19 5.67 5.43
N GLU A 15 2.26 7.00 5.52
CA GLU A 15 1.27 7.89 4.88
C GLU A 15 1.27 7.75 3.34
N LEU A 16 2.44 7.62 2.71
CA LEU A 16 2.55 7.39 1.28
C LEU A 16 2.01 6.02 0.86
N LEU A 17 2.27 4.98 1.65
CA LEU A 17 1.73 3.63 1.40
C LEU A 17 0.21 3.60 1.51
N HIS A 18 -0.39 4.28 2.49
CA HIS A 18 -1.85 4.41 2.55
C HIS A 18 -2.45 5.07 1.31
N ARG A 19 -1.79 6.11 0.77
CA ARG A 19 -2.22 6.74 -0.48
C ARG A 19 -2.08 5.80 -1.68
N ALA A 20 -1.01 5.01 -1.72
CA ALA A 20 -0.78 4.03 -2.79
C ALA A 20 -1.81 2.88 -2.75
N VAL A 21 -2.21 2.43 -1.56
CA VAL A 21 -3.30 1.47 -1.34
C VAL A 21 -4.61 2.01 -1.93
N ALA A 22 -5.00 3.23 -1.56
CA ALA A 22 -6.23 3.85 -2.07
C ALA A 22 -6.22 3.98 -3.60
N LEU A 23 -5.08 4.34 -4.19
CA LEU A 23 -4.93 4.38 -5.65
C LEU A 23 -5.09 2.98 -6.27
N GLY A 24 -4.50 1.95 -5.68
CA GLY A 24 -4.64 0.59 -6.20
C GLY A 24 -6.08 0.06 -6.08
N GLU A 25 -6.82 0.43 -5.04
CA GLU A 25 -8.26 0.12 -4.92
C GLU A 25 -9.10 0.75 -6.04
N GLU A 26 -8.79 1.99 -6.44
CA GLU A 26 -9.41 2.61 -7.61
C GLU A 26 -9.05 1.89 -8.91
N LEU A 27 -7.80 1.43 -9.04
CA LEU A 27 -7.34 0.68 -10.21
C LEU A 27 -7.99 -0.71 -10.32
N ILE A 28 -8.25 -1.40 -9.20
CA ILE A 28 -9.01 -2.65 -9.17
C ILE A 28 -10.41 -2.40 -9.73
N ARG A 29 -11.09 -1.38 -9.20
CA ARG A 29 -12.44 -1.02 -9.63
C ARG A 29 -12.51 -0.70 -11.13
N LEU A 30 -11.55 0.06 -11.63
CA LEU A 30 -11.44 0.36 -13.07
C LEU A 30 -11.16 -0.90 -13.90
N SER A 31 -10.36 -1.83 -13.39
CA SER A 31 -10.07 -3.09 -14.09
C SER A 31 -11.30 -3.99 -14.18
N ASP A 32 -12.13 -4.00 -13.13
CA ASP A 32 -13.41 -4.72 -13.12
C ASP A 32 -14.39 -4.08 -14.12
N ASP A 33 -14.46 -2.74 -14.17
CA ASP A 33 -15.30 -2.00 -15.13
C ASP A 33 -14.91 -2.26 -16.60
N LEU A 34 -13.64 -2.60 -16.85
CA LEU A 34 -13.10 -2.89 -18.18
C LEU A 34 -13.04 -4.39 -18.52
N ASP A 35 -13.54 -5.27 -17.64
CA ASP A 35 -13.48 -6.74 -17.76
C ASP A 35 -12.03 -7.29 -17.88
N LEU A 36 -11.06 -6.59 -17.27
CA LEU A 36 -9.64 -6.92 -17.28
C LEU A 36 -9.24 -7.76 -16.07
N ALA A 37 -9.88 -8.92 -15.88
CA ALA A 37 -9.76 -9.75 -14.68
C ALA A 37 -8.30 -10.10 -14.26
N VAL A 38 -7.39 -10.29 -15.23
CA VAL A 38 -5.97 -10.57 -14.94
C VAL A 38 -5.25 -9.33 -14.40
N ALA A 39 -5.57 -8.13 -14.90
CA ALA A 39 -5.02 -6.89 -14.38
C ALA A 39 -5.51 -6.63 -12.96
N GLY A 40 -6.80 -6.85 -12.69
CA GLY A 40 -7.39 -6.73 -11.36
C GLY A 40 -6.69 -7.62 -10.33
N LEU A 41 -6.41 -8.88 -10.66
CA LEU A 41 -5.71 -9.81 -9.77
C LEU A 41 -4.32 -9.29 -9.33
N HIS A 42 -3.53 -8.77 -10.27
CA HIS A 42 -2.20 -8.25 -9.96
C HIS A 42 -2.24 -6.95 -9.17
N ILE A 43 -3.24 -6.10 -9.43
CA ILE A 43 -3.42 -4.87 -8.66
C ILE A 43 -3.83 -5.23 -7.22
N CYS A 44 -4.74 -6.18 -7.01
CA CYS A 44 -5.10 -6.69 -5.68
C CYS A 44 -3.88 -7.14 -4.88
N GLN A 45 -3.02 -7.98 -5.47
CA GLN A 45 -1.81 -8.48 -4.81
C GLN A 45 -0.87 -7.35 -4.38
N GLY A 46 -0.65 -6.37 -5.27
CA GLY A 46 0.18 -5.20 -4.95
C GLY A 46 -0.41 -4.36 -3.82
N VAL A 47 -1.73 -4.15 -3.82
CA VAL A 47 -2.45 -3.38 -2.79
C VAL A 47 -2.35 -4.05 -1.42
N GLU A 48 -2.53 -5.37 -1.33
CA GLU A 48 -2.43 -6.12 -0.08
C GLU A 48 -1.02 -5.99 0.54
N MET A 49 0.03 -6.15 -0.26
CA MET A 49 1.41 -5.99 0.22
C MET A 49 1.70 -4.58 0.74
N MET A 50 1.19 -3.54 0.06
CA MET A 50 1.36 -2.16 0.49
C MET A 50 0.58 -1.87 1.78
N ARG A 51 -0.59 -2.48 1.95
CA ARG A 51 -1.41 -2.36 3.15
C ARG A 51 -0.73 -2.99 4.36
N GLU A 52 -0.25 -4.23 4.22
CA GLU A 52 0.50 -4.91 5.28
C GLU A 52 1.72 -4.11 5.73
N GLU A 53 2.47 -3.53 4.78
CA GLU A 53 3.62 -2.70 5.11
C GLU A 53 3.20 -1.39 5.78
N ALA A 54 2.12 -0.73 5.33
CA ALA A 54 1.62 0.49 5.97
C ALA A 54 1.28 0.24 7.45
N GLU A 55 0.55 -0.84 7.73
CA GLU A 55 0.14 -1.23 9.09
C GLU A 55 1.35 -1.48 10.01
N ARG A 56 2.35 -2.22 9.53
CA ARG A 56 3.61 -2.45 10.27
C ARG A 56 4.30 -1.15 10.68
N LEU A 57 4.32 -0.16 9.79
CA LEU A 57 5.00 1.12 10.00
C LEU A 57 4.23 2.04 10.93
N THR A 58 2.90 2.01 10.91
CA THR A 58 2.04 2.86 11.74
C THR A 58 1.81 2.30 13.15
N ASP A 59 1.73 0.97 13.31
CA ASP A 59 1.54 0.34 14.63
C ASP A 59 2.76 0.46 15.54
N SER A 60 3.95 0.61 14.95
CA SER A 60 5.21 0.83 15.67
C SER A 60 5.33 2.23 16.32
N SER A 61 4.30 3.08 16.20
CA SER A 61 4.29 4.48 16.68
C SER A 61 3.38 4.71 17.90
N ARG A 62 2.80 3.64 18.48
CA ARG A 62 1.95 3.70 19.70
C ARG A 62 2.69 3.27 20.95
#